data_AF-A0A1I8IAS6-F1
#
_entry.id   AF-A0A1I8IAS6-F1
#
_cell.length_a   1.000
_cell.length_b   1.000
_cell.length_c   1.000
_cell.angle_alpha   90.00
_cell.angle_beta   90.00
_cell.angle_gamma   90.00
#
_symmetry.space_group_name_H-M   'P 1'
#
loop_
_entity.id
_entity.type
_entity.pdbx_description
1 polymer ?
#
loop_
_entity_poly.entity_id
_entity_poly.type
_entity_poly.pdbx_seq_one_letter_code
_entity_poly.pdbx_strand_id
1 'polypeptide(L)'
;MTSGIDCLALKAEDARLMVAAQAQLGSRNTDHQMEQYVFGTTKAGVGVFNCRKTWEKIVLAARAIAAVENPADVFAVAGTAQAQRAVLKFARYTGATPIAGRFTPGTLTNQIQAAFREPRLLIVSCPRQDHQAITEARYVNLPVIALCNSDASLRHVDLAVPCNNVGVHSVGLIWWLLTRQVLRIRGTIPYDTDWDVMPDLFFYRTPEEQEKEQKAEEEQVEPSAIPPPGAEFTAAPAAVANTEDWGEPVTAPAATVGSFSGATFEQQAASGGIADWGAAVAAADGNW
;
A
#
# COMPACT_ATOMS: atom_id res chain seq x y z
N MET A 1 -14.55 -21.57 11.61
CA MET A 1 -14.48 -21.39 13.06
C MET A 1 -13.51 -20.28 13.43
N THR A 2 -14.00 -19.05 13.63
CA THR A 2 -13.45 -18.20 14.70
C THR A 2 -13.75 -18.95 15.99
N SER A 3 -12.72 -19.35 16.72
CA SER A 3 -12.68 -20.37 17.80
C SER A 3 -13.54 -20.09 19.04
N GLY A 4 -14.77 -19.56 18.88
CA GLY A 4 -15.63 -19.11 19.97
C GLY A 4 -15.12 -17.86 20.68
N ILE A 5 -14.12 -17.18 20.10
CA ILE A 5 -13.48 -16.01 20.71
C ILE A 5 -14.17 -14.75 20.18
N ASP A 6 -14.85 -14.03 21.06
CA ASP A 6 -15.64 -12.84 20.71
C ASP A 6 -14.79 -11.70 20.12
N CYS A 7 -13.55 -11.51 20.61
CA CYS A 7 -12.67 -10.46 20.07
C CYS A 7 -12.21 -10.71 18.63
N LEU A 8 -12.31 -11.96 18.15
CA LEU A 8 -11.99 -12.35 16.78
C LEU A 8 -13.24 -12.54 15.91
N ALA A 9 -14.44 -12.36 16.47
CA ALA A 9 -15.67 -12.47 15.72
C ALA A 9 -15.79 -11.33 14.68
N LEU A 10 -16.60 -11.58 13.65
CA LEU A 10 -16.87 -10.57 12.63
C LEU A 10 -17.67 -9.42 13.27
N LYS A 11 -17.08 -8.23 13.33
CA LYS A 11 -17.77 -7.02 13.78
C LYS A 11 -18.74 -6.52 12.70
N ALA A 12 -19.82 -5.85 13.12
CA ALA A 12 -20.84 -5.33 12.20
C ALA A 12 -20.26 -4.28 11.22
N GLU A 13 -19.32 -3.47 11.67
CA GLU A 13 -18.65 -2.45 10.86
C GLU A 13 -17.81 -3.09 9.75
N ASP A 14 -17.02 -4.12 10.08
CA ASP A 14 -16.24 -4.85 9.10
C ASP A 14 -17.12 -5.54 8.06
N ALA A 15 -18.27 -6.07 8.47
CA ALA A 15 -19.25 -6.64 7.56
C ALA A 15 -19.84 -5.59 6.62
N ARG A 16 -20.12 -4.37 7.12
CA ARG A 16 -20.58 -3.25 6.28
C ARG A 16 -19.52 -2.84 5.26
N LEU A 17 -18.25 -2.76 5.67
CA LEU A 17 -17.14 -2.44 4.78
C LEU A 17 -16.99 -3.49 3.68
N MET A 18 -17.05 -4.79 4.01
CA MET A 18 -17.03 -5.87 3.01
C MET A 18 -18.15 -5.74 1.99
N VAL A 19 -19.37 -5.40 2.44
CA VAL A 19 -20.53 -5.22 1.57
C VAL A 19 -20.38 -3.99 0.69
N ALA A 20 -19.90 -2.88 1.24
CA ALA A 20 -19.67 -1.63 0.53
C ALA A 20 -18.61 -1.78 -0.58
N ALA A 21 -17.52 -2.49 -0.31
CA ALA A 21 -16.48 -2.78 -1.29
C ALA A 21 -16.83 -3.93 -2.26
N GLN A 22 -18.04 -4.51 -2.13
CA GLN A 22 -18.53 -5.62 -2.94
C GLN A 22 -17.65 -6.88 -2.89
N ALA A 23 -17.02 -7.15 -1.74
CA ALA A 23 -16.14 -8.31 -1.54
C ALA A 23 -16.90 -9.64 -1.56
N GLN A 24 -18.19 -9.61 -1.25
CA GLN A 24 -19.12 -10.74 -1.27
C GLN A 24 -19.53 -11.19 -2.67
N LEU A 25 -19.30 -10.37 -3.71
CA LEU A 25 -19.70 -10.72 -5.08
C LEU A 25 -18.63 -11.57 -5.74
N GLY A 26 -18.98 -12.78 -6.14
CA GLY A 26 -18.11 -13.66 -6.91
C GLY A 26 -18.23 -13.46 -8.42
N SER A 27 -17.81 -14.47 -9.16
CA SER A 27 -18.07 -14.65 -10.59
C SER A 27 -19.40 -15.37 -10.84
N ARG A 28 -19.80 -15.45 -12.11
CA ARG A 28 -20.97 -16.26 -12.55
C ARG A 28 -20.71 -17.76 -12.45
N ASN A 29 -19.49 -18.18 -12.75
CA ASN A 29 -19.08 -19.57 -12.66
C ASN A 29 -18.55 -19.87 -11.26
N THR A 30 -18.82 -21.07 -10.76
CA THR A 30 -18.35 -21.57 -9.47
C THR A 30 -17.57 -22.86 -9.68
N ASP A 31 -16.36 -22.95 -9.11
CA ASP A 31 -15.62 -24.20 -9.02
C ASP A 31 -16.18 -25.06 -7.87
N HIS A 32 -16.15 -26.38 -8.05
CA HIS A 32 -16.72 -27.35 -7.12
C HIS A 32 -16.14 -27.23 -5.70
N GLN A 33 -14.85 -26.92 -5.57
CA GLN A 33 -14.21 -26.77 -4.25
C GLN A 33 -14.56 -25.45 -3.56
N MET A 34 -15.00 -24.45 -4.34
CA MET A 34 -15.39 -23.13 -3.84
C MET A 34 -16.87 -23.05 -3.43
N GLU A 35 -17.70 -24.02 -3.82
CA GLU A 35 -19.12 -24.08 -3.45
C GLU A 35 -19.34 -23.99 -1.94
N GLN A 36 -18.44 -24.55 -1.13
CA GLN A 36 -18.49 -24.47 0.32
C GLN A 36 -18.42 -23.03 0.87
N TYR A 37 -17.91 -22.06 0.12
CA TYR A 37 -17.84 -20.65 0.52
C TYR A 37 -18.99 -19.81 -0.02
N VAL A 38 -19.69 -20.31 -1.04
CA VAL A 38 -20.85 -19.65 -1.65
C VAL A 38 -22.07 -19.83 -0.74
N PHE A 39 -22.80 -18.75 -0.50
CA PHE A 39 -24.05 -18.75 0.25
C PHE A 39 -25.26 -18.97 -0.66
N GLY A 40 -25.23 -18.34 -1.84
CA GLY A 40 -26.30 -18.44 -2.83
C GLY A 40 -25.94 -17.68 -4.10
N THR A 41 -26.89 -17.58 -5.03
CA THR A 41 -26.72 -16.87 -6.29
C THR A 41 -27.69 -15.69 -6.38
N THR A 42 -27.25 -14.61 -7.00
CA THR A 42 -28.10 -13.44 -7.30
C THR A 42 -29.01 -13.75 -8.50
N LYS A 43 -30.07 -12.97 -8.72
CA LYS A 43 -30.92 -13.06 -9.92
C LYS A 43 -30.13 -12.99 -11.24
N ALA A 44 -29.00 -12.27 -11.25
CA ALA A 44 -28.09 -12.18 -12.40
C ALA A 44 -27.19 -13.42 -12.60
N GLY A 45 -27.27 -14.43 -11.72
CA GLY A 45 -26.45 -15.62 -11.74
C GLY A 45 -25.05 -15.45 -11.14
N VAL A 46 -24.78 -14.35 -10.44
CA VAL A 46 -23.50 -14.11 -9.74
C VAL A 46 -23.50 -14.83 -8.40
N GLY A 47 -22.45 -15.61 -8.11
CA GLY A 47 -22.26 -16.27 -6.82
C GLY A 47 -22.03 -15.25 -5.70
N VAL A 48 -22.66 -15.44 -4.55
CA VAL A 48 -22.52 -14.58 -3.37
C VAL A 48 -21.77 -15.35 -2.30
N PHE A 49 -20.64 -14.82 -1.84
CA PHE A 49 -19.87 -15.41 -0.74
C PHE A 49 -20.49 -15.13 0.61
N ASN A 50 -20.30 -16.08 1.54
CA ASN A 50 -20.67 -15.88 2.92
C ASN A 50 -19.62 -15.01 3.65
N CYS A 51 -19.99 -13.78 4.03
CA CYS A 51 -19.12 -12.83 4.74
C CYS A 51 -18.52 -13.38 6.05
N ARG A 52 -19.21 -14.31 6.71
CA ARG A 52 -18.68 -14.97 7.91
C ARG A 52 -17.53 -15.92 7.56
N LYS A 53 -17.67 -16.70 6.48
CA LYS A 53 -16.65 -17.66 6.06
C LYS A 53 -15.40 -16.96 5.53
N THR A 54 -15.55 -15.83 4.82
CA THR A 54 -14.42 -14.95 4.46
C THR A 54 -13.65 -14.52 5.69
N TRP A 55 -14.34 -13.96 6.67
CA TRP A 55 -13.71 -13.44 7.87
C TRP A 55 -12.94 -14.54 8.63
N GLU A 56 -13.55 -15.72 8.78
CA GLU A 56 -12.88 -16.86 9.41
C GLU A 56 -11.61 -17.27 8.67
N LYS A 57 -11.60 -17.23 7.33
CA LYS A 57 -10.42 -17.53 6.52
C LYS A 57 -9.36 -16.43 6.58
N ILE A 58 -9.77 -15.16 6.67
CA ILE A 58 -8.84 -14.03 6.89
C ILE A 58 -8.13 -14.20 8.24
N VAL A 59 -8.87 -14.52 9.31
CA VAL A 59 -8.28 -14.76 10.64
C VAL A 59 -7.36 -15.97 10.63
N LEU A 60 -7.73 -17.05 9.93
CA LEU A 60 -6.88 -18.23 9.79
C LEU A 60 -5.57 -17.90 9.03
N ALA A 61 -5.66 -17.13 7.95
CA ALA A 61 -4.50 -16.67 7.19
C ALA A 61 -3.59 -15.77 8.04
N ALA A 62 -4.18 -14.84 8.80
CA ALA A 62 -3.43 -13.95 9.68
C ALA A 62 -2.70 -14.71 10.79
N ARG A 63 -3.29 -15.79 11.33
CA ARG A 63 -2.61 -16.68 12.29
C ARG A 63 -1.42 -17.40 11.66
N ALA A 64 -1.56 -17.90 10.43
CA ALA A 64 -0.46 -18.56 9.72
C ALA A 64 0.71 -17.58 9.44
N ILE A 65 0.40 -16.34 9.08
CA ILE A 65 1.39 -15.29 8.84
C ILE A 65 2.07 -14.85 10.14
N ALA A 66 1.32 -14.75 11.24
CA ALA A 66 1.88 -14.41 12.54
C ALA A 66 2.75 -15.52 13.14
N ALA A 67 2.55 -16.77 12.72
CA ALA A 67 3.37 -17.91 13.16
C ALA A 67 4.79 -17.90 12.56
N VAL A 68 5.04 -17.10 11.51
CA VAL A 68 6.38 -16.93 10.95
C VAL A 68 7.16 -15.94 11.81
N GLU A 69 8.28 -16.41 12.39
CA GLU A 69 9.12 -15.63 13.30
C GLU A 69 9.72 -14.40 12.61
N ASN A 70 10.31 -14.58 11.43
CA ASN A 70 10.84 -13.48 10.63
C ASN A 70 9.76 -13.00 9.63
N PRO A 71 9.25 -11.76 9.77
CA PRO A 71 8.23 -11.24 8.87
C PRO A 71 8.71 -11.12 7.41
N ALA A 72 10.01 -10.90 7.17
CA ALA A 72 10.55 -10.70 5.83
C ALA A 72 10.49 -11.97 4.96
N ASP A 73 10.42 -13.15 5.60
CA ASP A 73 10.31 -14.44 4.92
C ASP A 73 8.87 -14.73 4.45
N VAL A 74 7.93 -13.84 4.74
CA VAL A 74 6.58 -13.86 4.17
C VAL A 74 6.58 -13.06 2.88
N PHE A 75 6.18 -13.71 1.80
CA PHE A 75 6.15 -13.10 0.48
C PHE A 75 4.72 -12.86 0.03
N ALA A 76 4.44 -11.63 -0.40
CA ALA A 76 3.16 -11.26 -0.97
C ALA A 76 3.33 -10.99 -2.46
N VAL A 77 2.64 -11.76 -3.29
CA VAL A 77 2.73 -11.73 -4.76
C VAL A 77 1.44 -11.18 -5.35
N ALA A 78 1.58 -10.19 -6.23
CA ALA A 78 0.48 -9.64 -7.01
C ALA A 78 0.91 -9.31 -8.44
N GLY A 79 0.51 -10.16 -9.39
CA GLY A 79 0.61 -9.88 -10.83
C GLY A 79 -0.49 -8.98 -11.35
N THR A 80 -1.64 -8.94 -10.67
CA THR A 80 -2.78 -8.08 -11.06
C THR A 80 -2.53 -6.62 -10.68
N ALA A 81 -2.79 -5.69 -11.60
CA ALA A 81 -2.58 -4.24 -11.36
C ALA A 81 -3.32 -3.74 -10.10
N GLN A 82 -4.54 -4.22 -9.90
CA GLN A 82 -5.39 -3.84 -8.77
C GLN A 82 -4.82 -4.21 -7.40
N ALA A 83 -4.04 -5.29 -7.33
CA ALA A 83 -3.46 -5.78 -6.07
C ALA A 83 -2.05 -5.24 -5.80
N GLN A 84 -1.35 -4.68 -6.80
CA GLN A 84 0.04 -4.24 -6.67
C GLN A 84 0.22 -3.21 -5.55
N ARG A 85 -0.62 -2.17 -5.52
CA ARG A 85 -0.56 -1.15 -4.46
C ARG A 85 -0.88 -1.73 -3.09
N ALA A 86 -1.90 -2.58 -3.01
CA ALA A 86 -2.30 -3.23 -1.76
C ALA A 86 -1.16 -4.09 -1.18
N VAL A 87 -0.45 -4.84 -2.02
CA VAL A 87 0.70 -5.67 -1.61
C VAL A 87 1.88 -4.83 -1.13
N LEU A 88 2.19 -3.71 -1.79
CA LEU A 88 3.24 -2.80 -1.34
C LEU A 88 2.92 -2.18 0.02
N LYS A 89 1.66 -1.78 0.24
CA LYS A 89 1.20 -1.28 1.55
C LYS A 89 1.19 -2.39 2.60
N PHE A 90 0.75 -3.59 2.24
CA PHE A 90 0.78 -4.77 3.13
C PHE A 90 2.19 -5.05 3.64
N ALA A 91 3.16 -5.09 2.72
CA ALA A 91 4.57 -5.27 3.03
C ALA A 91 5.11 -4.18 3.96
N ARG A 92 4.76 -2.91 3.70
CA ARG A 92 5.22 -1.78 4.53
C ARG A 92 4.80 -1.90 5.99
N TYR A 93 3.57 -2.34 6.27
CA TYR A 93 3.07 -2.44 7.63
C TYR A 93 3.46 -3.74 8.34
N THR A 94 3.50 -4.86 7.61
CA THR A 94 3.79 -6.17 8.21
C THR A 94 5.27 -6.53 8.21
N GLY A 95 6.10 -5.81 7.45
CA GLY A 95 7.50 -6.18 7.22
C GLY A 95 7.69 -7.33 6.24
N ALA A 96 6.62 -7.78 5.56
CA ALA A 96 6.67 -8.79 4.52
C ALA A 96 7.37 -8.29 3.26
N THR A 97 7.84 -9.21 2.43
CA THR A 97 8.51 -8.88 1.16
C THR A 97 7.51 -8.86 0.01
N PRO A 98 7.32 -7.72 -0.68
CA PRO A 98 6.38 -7.62 -1.78
C PRO A 98 7.03 -8.02 -3.12
N ILE A 99 6.29 -8.76 -3.94
CA ILE A 99 6.55 -8.96 -5.36
C ILE A 99 5.33 -8.42 -6.11
N ALA A 100 5.41 -7.15 -6.50
CA ALA A 100 4.38 -6.46 -7.27
C ALA A 100 4.75 -6.47 -8.76
N GLY A 101 3.78 -6.79 -9.62
CA GLY A 101 3.98 -6.82 -11.06
C GLY A 101 4.30 -8.21 -11.58
N ARG A 102 4.98 -8.27 -12.73
CA ARG A 102 5.27 -9.53 -13.40
C ARG A 102 6.18 -10.41 -12.53
N PHE A 103 5.67 -11.58 -12.14
CA PHE A 103 6.47 -12.58 -11.46
C PHE A 103 7.56 -13.12 -12.42
N THR A 104 8.82 -13.05 -12.00
CA THR A 104 9.95 -13.59 -12.75
C THR A 104 10.01 -15.11 -12.59
N PRO A 105 9.96 -15.90 -13.67
CA PRO A 105 10.09 -17.35 -13.56
C PRO A 105 11.48 -17.73 -13.03
N GLY A 106 11.53 -18.66 -12.09
CA GLY A 106 12.75 -19.10 -11.43
C GLY A 106 13.10 -18.33 -10.17
N THR A 107 12.27 -17.37 -9.74
CA THR A 107 12.52 -16.57 -8.52
C THR A 107 12.69 -17.46 -7.29
N LEU A 108 11.92 -18.55 -7.19
CA LEU A 108 11.96 -19.45 -6.04
C LEU A 108 12.87 -20.66 -6.24
N THR A 109 13.21 -21.01 -7.49
CA THR A 109 13.91 -22.28 -7.80
C THR A 109 15.34 -22.09 -8.32
N ASN A 110 15.65 -20.95 -8.96
CA ASN A 110 16.93 -20.73 -9.61
C ASN A 110 17.88 -19.90 -8.73
N GLN A 111 18.81 -20.58 -8.06
CA GLN A 111 19.80 -19.98 -7.16
C GLN A 111 20.81 -19.03 -7.85
N ILE A 112 20.94 -19.10 -9.18
CA ILE A 112 21.89 -18.26 -9.94
C ILE A 112 21.33 -16.85 -10.18
N GLN A 113 20.00 -16.69 -10.15
CA GLN A 113 19.38 -15.38 -10.39
C GLN A 113 19.67 -14.40 -9.24
N ALA A 114 19.95 -13.14 -9.58
CA ALA A 114 20.11 -12.07 -8.57
C ALA A 114 18.84 -11.82 -7.74
N ALA A 115 17.67 -12.12 -8.31
CA ALA A 115 16.38 -11.99 -7.66
C ALA A 115 15.92 -13.30 -6.98
N PHE A 116 16.82 -14.25 -6.74
CA PHE A 116 16.51 -15.49 -6.03
C PHE A 116 16.07 -15.20 -4.59
N ARG A 117 14.97 -15.82 -4.16
CA ARG A 117 14.41 -15.64 -2.82
C ARG A 117 13.85 -16.94 -2.29
N GLU A 118 13.97 -17.13 -0.97
CA GLU A 118 13.50 -18.31 -0.26
C GLU A 118 12.48 -17.90 0.82
N PRO A 119 11.20 -17.70 0.44
CA PRO A 119 10.12 -17.49 1.41
C PRO A 119 9.98 -18.68 2.36
N ARG A 120 9.28 -18.48 3.48
CA ARG A 120 8.66 -19.57 4.25
C ARG A 120 7.15 -19.67 4.04
N LEU A 121 6.53 -18.58 3.59
CA LEU A 121 5.10 -18.51 3.32
C LEU A 121 4.85 -17.60 2.13
N LEU A 122 3.97 -18.03 1.23
CA LEU A 122 3.62 -17.27 0.03
C LEU A 122 2.13 -16.88 0.05
N ILE A 123 1.84 -15.60 -0.15
CA ILE A 123 0.49 -15.05 -0.27
C ILE A 123 0.28 -14.59 -1.71
N VAL A 124 -0.79 -15.06 -2.33
CA VAL A 124 -1.13 -14.80 -3.73
C VAL A 124 -2.40 -13.98 -3.85
N SER A 125 -2.37 -12.94 -4.68
CA SER A 125 -3.54 -12.09 -4.96
C SER A 125 -4.60 -12.75 -5.85
N CYS A 126 -4.18 -13.52 -6.85
CA CYS A 126 -5.09 -14.21 -7.75
C CYS A 126 -4.43 -15.48 -8.30
N PRO A 127 -4.95 -16.68 -8.00
CA PRO A 127 -4.31 -17.93 -8.43
C PRO A 127 -4.33 -18.12 -9.95
N ARG A 128 -5.23 -17.45 -10.67
CA ARG A 128 -5.30 -17.51 -12.14
C ARG A 128 -4.14 -16.73 -12.77
N GLN A 129 -3.91 -15.50 -12.31
CA GLN A 129 -2.86 -14.65 -12.86
C GLN A 129 -1.48 -15.05 -12.35
N ASP A 130 -1.39 -15.40 -11.07
CA ASP A 130 -0.14 -15.67 -10.36
C ASP A 130 0.17 -17.18 -10.29
N HIS A 131 -0.37 -17.98 -11.23
CA HIS A 131 -0.20 -19.43 -11.27
C HIS A 131 1.28 -19.86 -11.29
N GLN A 132 2.16 -19.03 -11.88
CA GLN A 132 3.61 -19.28 -11.92
C GLN A 132 4.23 -19.30 -10.51
N ALA A 133 3.78 -18.43 -9.61
CA ALA A 133 4.26 -18.43 -8.23
C ALA A 133 3.79 -19.69 -7.48
N ILE A 134 2.58 -20.16 -7.79
CA ILE A 134 1.99 -21.37 -7.18
C ILE A 134 2.69 -22.63 -7.68
N THR A 135 3.02 -22.72 -8.97
CA THR A 135 3.75 -23.86 -9.52
C THR A 135 5.17 -23.92 -8.96
N GLU A 136 5.84 -22.78 -8.79
CA GLU A 136 7.17 -22.73 -8.17
C GLU A 136 7.14 -23.02 -6.67
N ALA A 137 6.12 -22.55 -5.95
CA ALA A 137 5.93 -22.88 -4.54
C ALA A 137 5.87 -24.39 -4.30
N ARG A 138 5.27 -25.14 -5.23
CA ARG A 138 5.22 -26.61 -5.18
C ARG A 138 6.61 -27.25 -5.27
N TYR A 139 7.53 -26.72 -6.07
CA TYR A 139 8.88 -27.30 -6.19
C TYR A 139 9.70 -27.14 -4.92
N VAL A 140 9.42 -26.11 -4.12
CA VAL A 140 10.18 -25.72 -2.92
C VAL A 140 9.43 -26.08 -1.62
N ASN A 141 8.27 -26.76 -1.72
CA ASN A 141 7.41 -27.11 -0.58
C ASN A 141 6.96 -25.91 0.27
N LEU A 142 6.60 -24.81 -0.39
CA LEU A 142 6.12 -23.60 0.29
C LEU A 142 4.61 -23.64 0.51
N PRO A 143 4.12 -23.30 1.72
CA PRO A 143 2.69 -23.16 1.97
C PRO A 143 2.14 -21.91 1.27
N VAL A 144 1.01 -22.08 0.58
CA VAL A 144 0.39 -21.02 -0.23
C VAL A 144 -0.97 -20.59 0.33
N ILE A 145 -1.09 -19.31 0.63
CA ILE A 145 -2.35 -18.62 0.92
C ILE A 145 -2.77 -17.86 -0.34
N ALA A 146 -4.00 -18.02 -0.81
CA ALA A 146 -4.48 -17.30 -1.99
C ALA A 146 -5.83 -16.61 -1.76
N LEU A 147 -5.99 -15.41 -2.32
CA LEU A 147 -7.29 -14.77 -2.48
C LEU A 147 -7.97 -15.37 -3.72
N CYS A 148 -9.07 -16.09 -3.49
CA CYS A 148 -9.72 -16.91 -4.51
C CYS A 148 -11.14 -16.42 -4.78
N ASN A 149 -11.42 -16.12 -6.04
CA ASN A 149 -12.80 -15.90 -6.50
C ASN A 149 -13.51 -17.23 -6.75
N SER A 150 -14.79 -17.21 -7.07
CA SER A 150 -15.61 -18.42 -7.11
C SER A 150 -15.25 -19.35 -8.25
N ASP A 151 -14.68 -18.82 -9.34
CA ASP A 151 -14.19 -19.53 -10.51
C ASP A 151 -12.69 -19.85 -10.45
N ALA A 152 -12.02 -19.55 -9.34
CA ALA A 152 -10.59 -19.80 -9.16
C ALA A 152 -10.31 -21.27 -8.84
N SER A 153 -9.28 -21.85 -9.47
CA SER A 153 -8.83 -23.21 -9.14
C SER A 153 -8.03 -23.23 -7.84
N LEU A 154 -8.38 -24.12 -6.91
CA LEU A 154 -7.64 -24.30 -5.64
C LEU A 154 -6.51 -25.34 -5.73
N ARG A 155 -6.01 -25.62 -6.94
CA ARG A 155 -4.89 -26.55 -7.11
C ARG A 155 -3.63 -25.96 -6.49
N HIS A 156 -3.02 -26.70 -5.57
CA HIS A 156 -1.79 -26.29 -4.86
C HIS A 156 -1.95 -25.02 -4.01
N VAL A 157 -3.18 -24.74 -3.57
CA VAL A 157 -3.48 -23.69 -2.58
C VAL A 157 -3.86 -24.37 -1.28
N ASP A 158 -3.13 -24.09 -0.20
CA ASP A 158 -3.40 -24.70 1.11
C ASP A 158 -4.51 -23.94 1.86
N LEU A 159 -4.53 -22.61 1.71
CA LEU A 159 -5.52 -21.75 2.34
C LEU A 159 -6.15 -20.80 1.31
N ALA A 160 -7.40 -21.07 0.98
CA ALA A 160 -8.22 -20.19 0.16
C ALA A 160 -8.98 -19.16 1.02
N VAL A 161 -8.80 -17.87 0.72
CA VAL A 161 -9.62 -16.78 1.24
C VAL A 161 -10.63 -16.39 0.15
N PRO A 162 -11.94 -16.67 0.34
CA PRO A 162 -12.94 -16.53 -0.73
C PRO A 162 -13.28 -15.07 -0.98
N CYS A 163 -12.86 -14.46 -2.07
CA CYS A 163 -12.90 -13.02 -2.22
C CYS A 163 -13.13 -12.58 -3.67
N ASN A 164 -13.75 -11.42 -3.85
CA ASN A 164 -13.77 -10.77 -5.16
C ASN A 164 -12.38 -10.21 -5.49
N ASN A 165 -11.70 -10.81 -6.46
CA ASN A 165 -10.36 -10.43 -6.90
C ASN A 165 -10.33 -9.56 -8.17
N VAL A 166 -11.50 -9.09 -8.64
CA VAL A 166 -11.66 -8.24 -9.83
C VAL A 166 -12.03 -6.79 -9.44
N GLY A 167 -12.62 -6.59 -8.27
CA GLY A 167 -12.96 -5.26 -7.77
C GLY A 167 -11.76 -4.58 -7.13
N VAL A 168 -11.45 -3.36 -7.56
CA VAL A 168 -10.37 -2.52 -7.00
C VAL A 168 -10.54 -2.33 -5.50
N HIS A 169 -11.76 -1.97 -5.07
CA HIS A 169 -12.07 -1.73 -3.67
C HIS A 169 -12.07 -3.02 -2.85
N SER A 170 -12.61 -4.12 -3.40
CA SER A 170 -12.63 -5.41 -2.72
C SER A 170 -11.21 -5.88 -2.40
N VAL A 171 -10.33 -5.93 -3.41
CA VAL A 171 -8.96 -6.44 -3.26
C VAL A 171 -8.21 -5.65 -2.20
N GLY A 172 -8.21 -4.32 -2.29
CA GLY A 172 -7.49 -3.50 -1.30
C GLY A 172 -8.09 -3.60 0.10
N LEU A 173 -9.41 -3.73 0.23
CA LEU A 173 -10.07 -3.92 1.53
C LEU A 173 -9.64 -5.23 2.18
N ILE A 174 -9.58 -6.33 1.41
CA ILE A 174 -9.20 -7.63 1.98
C ILE A 174 -7.76 -7.62 2.45
N TRP A 175 -6.84 -7.03 1.68
CA TRP A 175 -5.45 -6.83 2.12
C TRP A 175 -5.35 -5.91 3.35
N TRP A 176 -6.21 -4.89 3.45
CA TRP A 176 -6.31 -4.03 4.63
C TRP A 176 -6.84 -4.79 5.87
N LEU A 177 -7.89 -5.60 5.71
CA LEU A 177 -8.39 -6.44 6.81
C LEU A 177 -7.35 -7.47 7.26
N LEU A 178 -6.62 -8.05 6.30
CA LEU A 178 -5.57 -9.02 6.56
C LEU A 178 -4.40 -8.36 7.31
N THR A 179 -3.88 -7.21 6.85
CA THR A 179 -2.84 -6.45 7.57
C THR A 179 -3.26 -6.13 9.00
N ARG A 180 -4.44 -5.53 9.17
CA ARG A 180 -4.98 -5.17 10.48
C ARG A 180 -5.05 -6.38 11.41
N GLN A 181 -5.47 -7.53 10.89
CA GLN A 181 -5.57 -8.75 11.68
C GLN A 181 -4.21 -9.34 12.05
N VAL A 182 -3.22 -9.30 11.15
CA VAL A 182 -1.84 -9.72 11.42
C VAL A 182 -1.23 -8.84 12.51
N LEU A 183 -1.42 -7.52 12.43
CA LEU A 183 -0.93 -6.56 13.44
C LEU A 183 -1.57 -6.78 14.81
N ARG A 184 -2.88 -7.04 14.85
CA ARG A 184 -3.59 -7.38 16.09
C ARG A 184 -3.09 -8.67 16.73
N ILE A 185 -2.86 -9.71 15.92
CA ILE A 185 -2.33 -10.99 16.44
C ILE A 185 -0.88 -10.84 16.93
N ARG A 186 -0.07 -10.01 16.26
CA ARG A 186 1.30 -9.68 16.70
C ARG A 186 1.35 -8.76 17.93
N GLY A 187 0.21 -8.22 18.37
CA GLY A 187 0.12 -7.34 19.53
C GLY A 187 0.59 -5.91 19.30
N THR A 188 0.82 -5.49 18.04
CA THR A 188 1.21 -4.10 17.74
C THR A 188 0.03 -3.14 17.86
N ILE A 189 -1.18 -3.63 17.60
CA ILE A 189 -2.43 -2.86 17.70
C ILE A 189 -3.39 -3.63 18.62
N PRO A 190 -4.01 -2.98 19.62
CA PRO A 190 -5.04 -3.62 20.43
C PRO A 190 -6.33 -3.90 19.63
N TYR A 191 -7.20 -4.78 20.16
CA TYR A 191 -8.47 -5.14 19.51
C TYR A 191 -9.59 -4.10 19.71
N ASP A 192 -9.45 -3.28 20.75
CA ASP A 192 -10.44 -2.29 21.17
C ASP A 192 -10.32 -0.98 20.39
N THR A 193 -9.11 -0.66 19.95
CA THR A 193 -8.84 0.55 19.16
C THR A 193 -8.97 0.24 17.67
N ASP A 194 -9.54 1.17 16.94
CA ASP A 194 -9.53 1.15 15.49
C ASP A 194 -8.14 1.43 14.95
N TRP A 195 -7.89 0.97 13.73
CA TRP A 195 -6.61 1.22 13.09
C TRP A 195 -6.65 2.56 12.38
N ASP A 196 -5.72 3.47 12.72
CA ASP A 196 -5.64 4.83 12.17
C ASP A 196 -5.50 4.89 10.64
N VAL A 197 -5.08 3.79 10.01
CA VAL A 197 -4.88 3.72 8.56
C VAL A 197 -6.21 3.43 7.86
N MET A 198 -6.65 4.37 7.02
CA MET A 198 -7.86 4.21 6.19
C MET A 198 -7.71 3.09 5.14
N PRO A 199 -8.77 2.28 4.86
CA PRO A 199 -8.75 1.24 3.83
C PRO A 199 -8.37 1.75 2.43
N ASP A 200 -8.77 2.97 2.10
CA ASP A 200 -8.56 3.59 0.79
C ASP A 200 -7.07 3.72 0.41
N LEU A 201 -6.18 3.72 1.41
CA LEU A 201 -4.74 3.71 1.17
C LEU A 201 -4.30 2.48 0.36
N PHE A 202 -4.98 1.35 0.53
CA PHE A 202 -4.69 0.07 -0.12
C PHE A 202 -5.31 -0.05 -1.50
N PHE A 203 -6.29 0.79 -1.86
CA PHE A 203 -6.92 0.74 -3.17
C PHE A 203 -5.93 1.13 -4.26
N TYR A 204 -5.96 0.37 -5.35
CA TYR A 204 -5.28 0.77 -6.57
C TYR A 204 -5.99 2.00 -7.15
N ARG A 205 -5.21 2.99 -7.56
CA ARG A 205 -5.71 4.13 -8.33
C ARG A 205 -5.09 4.07 -9.70
N THR A 206 -5.88 4.27 -10.74
CA THR A 206 -5.31 4.35 -12.09
C THR A 206 -4.41 5.58 -12.20
N PRO A 207 -3.36 5.55 -13.03
CA PRO A 207 -2.47 6.70 -13.19
C PRO A 207 -3.22 7.96 -13.65
N GLU A 208 -4.24 7.82 -14.49
CA GLU A 208 -5.09 8.94 -14.94
C GLU A 208 -5.91 9.57 -13.80
N GLU A 209 -6.44 8.76 -12.88
CA GLU A 209 -7.14 9.25 -11.69
C GLU A 209 -6.17 9.93 -10.71
N GLN A 210 -4.96 9.37 -10.55
CA GLN A 210 -3.92 9.97 -9.71
C GLN A 210 -3.52 11.35 -10.23
N GLU A 211 -3.31 11.49 -11.54
CA GLU A 211 -2.97 12.79 -12.14
C GLU A 211 -4.13 13.80 -12.02
N LYS A 212 -5.38 13.37 -12.17
CA LYS A 212 -6.54 14.25 -12.01
C LYS A 212 -6.74 14.71 -10.57
N GLU A 213 -6.54 13.81 -9.60
CA GLU A 213 -6.60 14.14 -8.18
C GLU A 213 -5.43 15.05 -7.77
N GLN A 214 -4.22 14.79 -8.25
CA GLN A 214 -3.06 15.65 -8.00
C GLN A 214 -3.28 17.05 -8.59
N LYS A 215 -3.79 17.13 -9.82
CA LYS A 215 -4.16 18.42 -10.43
C LYS A 215 -5.27 19.12 -9.64
N ALA A 216 -6.26 18.38 -9.15
CA ALA A 216 -7.32 18.96 -8.31
C ALA A 216 -6.80 19.42 -6.94
N GLU A 217 -5.83 18.72 -6.35
CA GLU A 217 -5.14 19.14 -5.12
C GLU A 217 -4.27 20.39 -5.37
N GLU A 218 -3.55 20.44 -6.48
CA GLU A 218 -2.78 21.62 -6.92
C GLU A 218 -3.70 22.84 -7.16
N GLU A 219 -4.84 22.64 -7.85
CA GLU A 219 -5.85 23.67 -8.07
C GLU A 219 -6.58 24.11 -6.78
N GLN A 220 -6.59 23.30 -5.72
CA GLN A 220 -7.14 23.66 -4.41
C GLN A 220 -6.13 24.37 -3.50
N VAL A 221 -4.83 24.26 -3.78
CA VAL A 221 -3.75 24.96 -3.05
C VAL A 221 -3.52 26.36 -3.64
N GLU A 222 -3.69 26.53 -4.95
CA GLU A 222 -3.55 27.80 -5.68
C GLU A 222 -4.63 28.92 -5.44
N PRO A 223 -5.84 28.71 -4.87
CA PRO A 223 -6.84 29.78 -4.73
C PRO A 223 -6.69 30.60 -3.43
N SER A 224 -5.61 30.42 -2.65
CA SER A 224 -5.42 31.16 -1.39
C SER A 224 -4.23 32.13 -1.34
N ALA A 225 -3.44 32.24 -2.41
CA ALA A 225 -2.16 32.96 -2.35
C ALA A 225 -1.89 33.93 -3.52
N ILE A 226 -2.84 34.75 -3.96
CA ILE A 226 -2.52 36.08 -4.54
C ILE A 226 -3.57 37.12 -4.11
N PRO A 227 -3.31 38.01 -3.14
CA PRO A 227 -3.97 39.32 -3.11
C PRO A 227 -3.43 40.17 -4.29
N PRO A 228 -4.28 40.88 -5.05
CA PRO A 228 -3.83 41.68 -6.18
C PRO A 228 -2.84 42.78 -5.73
N PRO A 229 -1.79 43.08 -6.51
CA PRO A 229 -0.83 44.12 -6.16
C PRO A 229 -1.47 45.49 -6.39
N GLY A 230 -1.95 46.14 -5.32
CA GLY A 230 -2.41 47.52 -5.39
C GLY A 230 -3.54 47.94 -4.47
N ALA A 231 -3.55 47.51 -3.20
CA ALA A 231 -4.47 48.08 -2.19
C ALA A 231 -3.67 48.81 -1.11
N GLU A 232 -3.84 50.13 -1.09
CA GLU A 232 -3.18 51.09 -0.21
C GLU A 232 -3.50 50.83 1.28
N PHE A 233 -2.45 50.68 2.09
CA PHE A 233 -2.52 50.59 3.54
C PHE A 233 -2.87 51.97 4.11
N THR A 234 -4.13 52.16 4.51
CA THR A 234 -4.54 53.30 5.34
C THR A 234 -4.56 52.87 6.81
N ALA A 235 -3.62 53.43 7.58
CA ALA A 235 -3.54 53.28 9.03
C ALA A 235 -4.40 54.35 9.73
N ALA A 236 -5.18 53.94 10.73
CA ALA A 236 -5.73 54.78 11.79
C ALA A 236 -6.16 53.89 12.99
N PRO A 237 -6.18 54.41 14.24
CA PRO A 237 -5.31 53.88 15.30
C PRO A 237 -5.99 52.95 16.33
N ALA A 238 -5.12 52.32 17.11
CA ALA A 238 -5.39 51.41 18.22
C ALA A 238 -6.12 52.07 19.41
N ALA A 239 -7.06 51.33 20.00
CA ALA A 239 -7.55 51.52 21.36
C ALA A 239 -7.06 50.34 22.23
N VAL A 240 -6.46 50.68 23.37
CA VAL A 240 -5.73 49.80 24.30
C VAL A 240 -6.64 49.35 25.45
N ALA A 241 -6.55 48.08 25.85
CA ALA A 241 -6.78 47.60 27.23
C ALA A 241 -6.11 46.22 27.38
N ASN A 242 -4.85 46.18 27.85
CA ASN A 242 -4.42 45.85 29.22
C ASN A 242 -3.95 44.39 29.35
N THR A 243 -2.64 44.20 29.22
CA THR A 243 -1.92 43.10 29.88
C THR A 243 -0.87 43.76 30.77
N GLU A 244 -1.06 43.63 32.09
CA GLU A 244 -0.15 44.17 33.09
C GLU A 244 1.15 43.34 33.14
N ASP A 245 2.25 44.11 33.17
CA ASP A 245 3.67 43.80 33.27
C ASP A 245 4.06 43.29 34.67
N TRP A 246 5.37 43.08 34.90
CA TRP A 246 6.16 42.78 36.11
C TRP A 246 6.82 41.38 36.02
N GLY A 247 8.08 41.20 35.64
CA GLY A 247 9.21 42.10 35.49
C GLY A 247 10.47 41.37 36.00
N GLU A 248 11.47 41.19 35.15
CA GLU A 248 12.90 41.32 35.51
C GLU A 248 13.78 41.27 34.23
N PRO A 249 14.77 42.18 34.07
CA PRO A 249 15.57 42.31 32.86
C PRO A 249 16.89 41.52 32.95
N VAL A 250 17.19 40.71 31.93
CA VAL A 250 18.52 40.13 31.76
C VAL A 250 19.32 41.02 30.81
N THR A 251 20.28 41.74 31.37
CA THR A 251 21.23 42.60 30.67
C THR A 251 22.21 41.77 29.82
N ALA A 252 22.22 41.98 28.50
CA ALA A 252 23.31 41.56 27.63
C ALA A 252 24.28 42.75 27.45
N PRO A 253 25.60 42.58 27.66
CA PRO A 253 26.54 43.67 27.46
C PRO A 253 26.75 43.96 25.97
N ALA A 254 26.73 45.25 25.63
CA ALA A 254 26.98 45.80 24.31
C ALA A 254 28.47 45.82 23.94
N ALA A 255 28.70 45.84 22.63
CA ALA A 255 29.95 45.68 21.89
C ALA A 255 31.03 46.76 22.10
N THR A 256 32.25 46.44 21.65
CA THR A 256 33.23 47.45 21.25
C THR A 256 33.78 47.19 19.85
N VAL A 257 33.94 48.30 19.13
CA VAL A 257 34.10 48.51 17.70
C VAL A 257 35.58 48.40 17.25
N GLY A 258 35.82 47.99 16.01
CA GLY A 258 37.13 48.11 15.36
C GLY A 258 37.08 47.90 13.84
N SER A 259 37.09 49.02 13.10
CA SER A 259 37.15 49.15 11.63
C SER A 259 38.39 48.50 11.00
N PHE A 260 38.27 47.93 9.79
CA PHE A 260 39.28 48.16 8.73
C PHE A 260 38.74 47.98 7.30
N SER A 261 39.31 48.80 6.42
CA SER A 261 39.00 49.10 5.03
C SER A 261 39.30 47.97 4.03
N GLY A 262 38.69 48.09 2.84
CA GLY A 262 38.63 47.04 1.83
C GLY A 262 39.85 46.80 0.93
N ALA A 263 39.71 45.77 0.10
CA ALA A 263 40.33 45.60 -1.21
C ALA A 263 39.57 44.51 -1.99
N THR A 264 39.00 44.93 -3.12
CA THR A 264 38.88 44.26 -4.42
C THR A 264 39.13 42.74 -4.53
N PHE A 265 38.16 42.03 -5.11
CA PHE A 265 38.44 40.82 -5.89
C PHE A 265 37.78 40.96 -7.27
N GLU A 266 38.64 41.11 -8.28
CA GLU A 266 38.29 41.24 -9.69
C GLU A 266 38.47 39.90 -10.41
N GLN A 267 37.67 39.77 -11.47
CA GLN A 267 37.28 38.61 -12.25
C GLN A 267 38.40 38.00 -13.12
N GLN A 268 38.52 36.66 -13.17
CA GLN A 268 38.91 35.99 -14.43
C GLN A 268 38.46 34.51 -14.51
N ALA A 269 38.07 34.14 -15.74
CA ALA A 269 37.30 32.97 -16.14
C ALA A 269 38.10 31.67 -16.34
N ALA A 270 37.41 30.52 -16.26
CA ALA A 270 37.68 29.35 -17.09
C ALA A 270 36.40 28.53 -17.33
N SER A 271 36.30 28.08 -18.58
CA SER A 271 35.17 27.51 -19.33
C SER A 271 34.79 26.06 -19.00
N GLY A 272 33.54 25.69 -19.30
CA GLY A 272 33.17 24.31 -19.68
C GLY A 272 31.73 23.94 -19.34
N GLY A 273 30.81 24.21 -20.27
CA GLY A 273 29.37 24.02 -20.10
C GLY A 273 28.86 22.59 -20.30
N ILE A 274 27.78 22.29 -19.56
CA ILE A 274 26.49 21.69 -19.97
C ILE A 274 26.57 20.65 -21.10
N ALA A 275 26.34 19.37 -20.76
CA ALA A 275 26.09 18.29 -21.71
C ALA A 275 24.59 17.94 -21.74
N ASP A 276 23.98 18.23 -22.88
CA ASP A 276 22.62 17.91 -23.32
C ASP A 276 22.49 16.40 -23.66
N TRP A 277 21.38 15.78 -23.26
CA TRP A 277 21.09 14.36 -23.47
C TRP A 277 20.03 14.21 -24.57
N GLY A 278 20.50 14.04 -25.82
CA GLY A 278 19.61 13.68 -26.92
C GLY A 278 20.31 13.58 -28.27
N ALA A 279 20.81 12.40 -28.64
CA ALA A 279 20.77 11.89 -30.01
C ALA A 279 21.37 10.48 -30.11
N ALA A 280 20.68 9.63 -30.85
CA ALA A 280 21.06 8.28 -31.25
C ALA A 280 22.35 8.24 -32.09
N VAL A 281 23.11 7.14 -31.98
CA VAL A 281 24.06 6.74 -33.03
C VAL A 281 23.88 5.24 -33.31
N ALA A 282 23.74 4.97 -34.61
CA ALA A 282 23.58 3.68 -35.24
C ALA A 282 24.87 2.85 -35.27
N ALA A 283 24.68 1.61 -35.70
CA ALA A 283 25.63 0.52 -35.91
C ALA A 283 26.98 0.88 -36.56
N ALA A 284 28.02 0.14 -36.18
CA ALA A 284 29.10 -0.28 -37.08
C ALA A 284 29.77 -1.56 -36.56
N ASP A 285 30.05 -2.44 -37.50
CA ASP A 285 30.71 -3.74 -37.42
C ASP A 285 32.12 -3.70 -36.81
N GLY A 286 32.59 -4.85 -36.29
CA GLY A 286 33.99 -4.98 -35.87
C GLY A 286 34.35 -6.26 -35.13
N ASN A 287 34.33 -7.39 -35.86
CA ASN A 287 35.18 -8.58 -35.72
C ASN A 287 36.24 -8.58 -34.59
N TRP A 288 36.09 -9.47 -33.60
CA TRP A 288 37.12 -10.37 -33.02
C TRP A 288 36.42 -11.48 -32.23
#